data_AF-A0A2V6I781-F1
#
_entry.id   AF-A0A2V6I781-F1
#
_cell.length_a   1.000
_cell.length_b   1.000
_cell.length_c   1.000
_cell.angle_alpha   90.00
_cell.angle_beta   90.00
_cell.angle_gamma   90.00
#
_symmetry.space_group_name_H-M   'P 1'
#
loop_
_entity.id
_entity.type
_entity.pdbx_description
1 polymer ?
#
loop_
_entity_poly.entity_id
_entity_poly.type
_entity_poly.pdbx_seq_one_letter_code
_entity_poly.pdbx_strand_id
1 'polypeptide(L)'
;LWYELRILRPINPVVLKNLSDDLRAMANLLGRAHDLSFLGDRLRGGNEKSEWEREGHKLLAVIEVSQGDLQRGAAELAEHFFAERPRDFGDRIASWLKDWENQTAPSLAEALVR
;
A
#
# COMPACT_ATOMS: atom_id res chain seq x y z
N LEU A 1 3.77 2.70 8.66
CA LEU A 1 2.31 2.84 8.91
C LEU A 1 1.56 1.51 8.97
N TRP A 2 1.72 0.58 8.00
CA TRP A 2 1.02 -0.73 8.03
C TRP A 2 1.23 -1.51 9.35
N TYR A 3 2.48 -1.57 9.82
CA TYR A 3 2.83 -2.32 11.02
C TYR A 3 2.24 -1.68 12.28
N GLU A 4 2.18 -0.36 12.32
CA GLU A 4 1.62 0.45 13.39
C GLU A 4 0.10 0.25 13.48
N LEU A 5 -0.63 0.25 12.36
CA LEU A 5 -2.06 -0.07 12.35
C LEU A 5 -2.32 -1.52 12.76
N ARG A 6 -1.41 -2.45 12.42
CA ARG A 6 -1.49 -3.84 12.86
C ARG A 6 -1.35 -3.98 14.38
N ILE A 7 -0.46 -3.21 15.01
CA ILE A 7 -0.31 -3.15 16.47
C ILE A 7 -1.57 -2.58 17.12
N LEU A 8 -2.08 -1.48 16.57
CA LEU A 8 -3.24 -0.78 17.13
C LEU A 8 -4.57 -1.50 16.90
N ARG A 9 -4.60 -2.56 16.08
CA ARG A 9 -5.83 -3.30 15.71
C ARG A 9 -6.82 -3.53 16.88
N PRO A 10 -6.42 -3.89 18.11
CA PRO A 10 -7.38 -4.10 19.20
C PRO A 10 -8.29 -2.91 19.54
N ILE A 11 -7.88 -1.66 19.28
CA ILE A 11 -8.66 -0.47 19.68
C ILE A 11 -9.89 -0.23 18.79
N ASN A 12 -9.84 -0.68 17.54
CA ASN A 12 -10.97 -0.70 16.62
C ASN A 12 -10.75 -1.82 15.58
N PRO A 13 -11.10 -3.08 15.91
CA PRO A 13 -10.68 -4.25 15.14
C PRO A 13 -11.16 -4.30 13.71
N VAL A 14 -12.31 -3.69 13.41
CA VAL A 14 -12.90 -3.72 12.07
C VAL A 14 -12.24 -2.68 11.18
N VAL A 15 -12.26 -1.41 11.60
CA VAL A 15 -11.74 -0.31 10.77
C VAL A 15 -10.23 -0.47 10.57
N LEU A 16 -9.48 -0.78 11.64
CA LEU A 16 -8.03 -0.92 11.54
C LEU A 16 -7.58 -2.17 10.80
N LYS A 17 -8.39 -3.24 10.79
CA LYS A 17 -8.12 -4.40 9.93
C LYS A 17 -8.26 -4.00 8.47
N ASN A 18 -9.35 -3.34 8.09
CA ASN A 18 -9.58 -2.94 6.69
C ASN A 18 -8.46 -2.00 6.21
N LEU A 19 -8.15 -0.95 6.97
CA LEU A 19 -7.04 -0.05 6.64
C LEU A 19 -5.68 -0.77 6.54
N SER A 20 -5.42 -1.74 7.43
CA SER A 20 -4.18 -2.54 7.37
C SER A 20 -4.14 -3.45 6.14
N ASP A 21 -5.27 -3.99 5.71
CA ASP A 21 -5.34 -4.85 4.52
C ASP A 21 -5.17 -4.01 3.24
N ASP A 22 -5.77 -2.81 3.17
CA ASP A 22 -5.58 -1.87 2.06
C ASP A 22 -4.13 -1.40 1.94
N LEU A 23 -3.51 -1.00 3.07
CA LEU A 23 -2.09 -0.64 3.09
C LEU A 23 -1.19 -1.80 2.67
N ARG A 24 -1.53 -3.04 3.03
CA ARG A 24 -0.78 -4.23 2.60
C ARG A 24 -0.92 -4.45 1.10
N ALA A 25 -2.13 -4.33 0.56
CA ALA A 25 -2.38 -4.45 -0.88
C ALA A 25 -1.59 -3.40 -1.67
N MET A 26 -1.62 -2.14 -1.23
CA MET A 26 -0.84 -1.05 -1.83
C MET A 26 0.66 -1.32 -1.74
N ALA A 27 1.17 -1.74 -0.58
CA ALA A 27 2.59 -2.08 -0.40
C ALA A 27 3.04 -3.22 -1.33
N ASN A 28 2.20 -4.24 -1.53
CA ASN A 28 2.50 -5.34 -2.46
C ASN A 28 2.58 -4.87 -3.92
N LEU A 29 1.70 -3.97 -4.35
CA LEU A 29 1.73 -3.40 -5.70
C LEU A 29 3.00 -2.58 -5.91
N LEU A 30 3.34 -1.69 -4.96
CA LEU A 30 4.54 -0.87 -5.01
C LEU A 30 5.82 -1.71 -4.95
N GLY A 31 5.85 -2.75 -4.12
CA GLY A 31 6.98 -3.68 -4.05
C GLY A 31 7.24 -4.37 -5.38
N ARG A 32 6.19 -4.90 -6.02
CA ARG A 32 6.31 -5.51 -7.35
C ARG A 32 6.74 -4.51 -8.43
N ALA A 33 6.22 -3.28 -8.39
CA ALA A 33 6.62 -2.23 -9.32
C ALA A 33 8.10 -1.86 -9.14
N HIS A 34 8.57 -1.77 -7.90
CA HIS A 34 9.99 -1.57 -7.58
C HIS A 34 10.85 -2.72 -8.08
N ASP A 35 10.45 -3.98 -7.85
CA ASP A 35 11.18 -5.15 -8.31
C ASP A 35 11.32 -5.17 -9.85
N LEU A 36 10.27 -4.75 -10.57
CA LEU A 36 10.30 -4.60 -12.03
C LEU A 36 11.22 -3.46 -12.48
N SER A 37 11.19 -2.31 -11.79
CA SER A 37 12.13 -1.22 -12.07
C SER A 37 13.57 -1.67 -11.88
N PHE A 38 13.86 -2.36 -10.76
CA PHE A 38 15.18 -2.92 -10.48
C PHE A 38 15.63 -3.93 -11.53
N LEU A 39 14.73 -4.82 -11.98
CA LEU A 39 15.01 -5.75 -13.07
C LEU A 39 15.30 -5.03 -14.39
N GLY A 40 14.50 -4.01 -14.73
CA GLY A 40 14.69 -3.19 -15.92
C GLY A 40 16.05 -2.49 -15.92
N ASP A 41 16.45 -1.90 -14.80
CA ASP A 41 17.76 -1.26 -14.66
C ASP A 41 18.91 -2.25 -14.81
N ARG A 42 18.75 -3.47 -14.29
CA ARG A 42 19.75 -4.53 -14.43
C ARG A 42 19.89 -5.01 -15.88
N LEU A 43 18.79 -5.08 -16.62
CA LEU A 43 18.78 -5.43 -18.04
C LEU A 43 19.46 -4.35 -18.89
N ARG A 44 19.17 -3.06 -18.63
CA ARG A 44 19.80 -1.93 -19.32
C ARG A 44 21.30 -1.83 -19.05
N GLY A 45 21.74 -2.18 -17.84
CA GLY A 45 23.17 -2.24 -17.49
C GLY A 45 23.90 -3.52 -17.93
N GLY A 46 23.23 -4.41 -18.68
CA GLY A 46 23.81 -5.62 -19.26
C GLY A 46 24.68 -5.34 -20.49
N ASN A 47 25.43 -6.34 -20.94
CA ASN A 47 26.35 -6.18 -22.07
C ASN A 47 25.56 -5.99 -23.39
N GLU A 48 25.65 -4.80 -23.99
CA GLU A 48 24.94 -4.39 -25.23
C GLU A 48 25.23 -5.29 -26.44
N LYS A 49 26.26 -6.14 -26.38
CA LYS A 49 26.63 -7.12 -27.43
C LYS A 49 26.14 -8.53 -27.15
N SER A 50 25.11 -8.68 -26.32
CA SER A 50 24.47 -9.96 -26.07
C SER A 50 23.69 -10.44 -27.31
N GLU A 51 23.79 -11.73 -27.63
CA GLU A 51 22.92 -12.38 -28.63
C GLU A 51 21.41 -12.22 -28.32
N TRP A 52 21.09 -11.84 -27.06
CA TRP A 52 19.73 -11.65 -26.55
C TRP A 52 19.24 -10.20 -26.62
N GLU A 53 19.95 -9.27 -27.25
CA GLU A 53 19.61 -7.84 -27.26
C GLU A 53 18.14 -7.58 -27.66
N ARG A 54 17.66 -8.23 -28.73
CA ARG A 54 16.27 -8.08 -29.20
C ARG A 54 15.26 -8.54 -28.16
N GLU A 55 15.52 -9.66 -27.49
CA GLU A 55 14.61 -10.20 -26.47
C GLU A 55 14.68 -9.38 -25.17
N GLY A 56 15.85 -8.84 -24.85
CA GLY A 56 16.02 -7.86 -23.77
C GLY A 56 15.15 -6.61 -23.99
N HIS A 57 15.14 -6.05 -25.20
CA HIS A 57 14.28 -4.92 -25.53
C HIS A 57 12.78 -5.23 -25.40
N LYS A 58 12.34 -6.43 -25.84
CA LYS A 58 10.94 -6.84 -25.66
C LYS A 58 10.58 -7.01 -24.19
N LEU A 59 11.48 -7.59 -23.39
CA LEU A 59 11.27 -7.75 -21.96
C LEU A 59 11.21 -6.39 -21.25
N LEU A 60 12.05 -5.43 -21.63
CA LEU A 60 12.00 -4.06 -21.11
C LEU A 60 10.64 -3.39 -21.37
N ALA A 61 10.09 -3.54 -22.58
CA ALA A 61 8.77 -3.01 -22.89
C ALA A 61 7.66 -3.63 -22.02
N VAL A 62 7.72 -4.94 -21.76
CA VAL A 62 6.77 -5.63 -20.86
C VAL A 62 6.92 -5.16 -19.42
N ILE A 63 8.16 -4.95 -18.95
CA ILE A 63 8.48 -4.42 -17.62
C ILE A 63 7.86 -3.03 -17.45
N GLU A 64 8.06 -2.13 -18.41
CA GLU A 64 7.57 -0.74 -18.34
C GLU A 64 6.05 -0.68 -18.25
N VAL A 65 5.33 -1.44 -19.10
CA VAL A 65 3.87 -1.52 -19.06
C VAL A 65 3.40 -2.10 -17.73
N SER A 66 3.98 -3.22 -17.30
CA SER A 66 3.59 -3.91 -16.07
C SER A 66 3.85 -3.05 -14.82
N GLN A 67 4.97 -2.32 -14.78
CA GLN A 67 5.27 -1.37 -13.71
C GLN A 67 4.22 -0.26 -13.67
N GLY A 68 3.88 0.32 -14.82
CA GLY A 68 2.85 1.36 -14.91
C GLY A 68 1.49 0.89 -14.42
N ASP A 69 1.09 -0.34 -14.77
CA ASP A 69 -0.17 -0.94 -14.30
C ASP A 69 -0.20 -1.12 -12.78
N LEU A 70 0.89 -1.62 -12.20
CA LEU A 70 1.02 -1.78 -10.75
C LEU A 70 1.02 -0.43 -10.02
N GLN A 71 1.68 0.58 -10.57
CA GLN A 71 1.68 1.94 -10.02
C GLN A 71 0.30 2.57 -10.04
N ARG A 72 -0.48 2.39 -11.12
CA ARG A 72 -1.86 2.87 -11.18
C ARG A 72 -2.76 2.19 -10.14
N GLY A 73 -2.68 0.86 -10.02
CA GLY A 73 -3.43 0.15 -8.98
C GLY A 73 -3.04 0.58 -7.56
N ALA A 74 -1.76 0.89 -7.33
CA ALA A 74 -1.32 1.43 -6.04
C ALA A 74 -1.86 2.85 -5.80
N ALA A 75 -1.91 3.69 -6.85
CA ALA A 75 -2.43 5.05 -6.76
C ALA A 75 -3.93 5.07 -6.43
N GLU A 76 -4.73 4.18 -7.03
CA GLU A 76 -6.16 4.04 -6.71
C GLU A 76 -6.40 3.72 -5.23
N LEU A 77 -5.62 2.80 -4.65
CA LEU A 77 -5.67 2.51 -3.22
C LEU A 77 -5.18 3.70 -2.36
N ALA A 78 -4.16 4.41 -2.84
CA ALA A 78 -3.60 5.58 -2.16
C ALA A 78 -4.60 6.74 -2.11
N GLU A 79 -5.36 7.00 -3.17
CA GLU A 79 -6.38 8.05 -3.21
C GLU A 79 -7.40 7.90 -2.09
N HIS A 80 -7.86 6.67 -1.84
CA HIS A 80 -8.78 6.39 -0.73
C HIS A 80 -8.11 6.54 0.64
N PHE A 81 -6.89 6.03 0.80
CA PHE A 81 -6.18 6.08 2.08
C PHE A 81 -5.80 7.51 2.48
N PHE A 82 -5.35 8.33 1.53
CA PHE A 82 -4.89 9.70 1.77
C PHE A 82 -5.97 10.77 1.57
N ALA A 83 -7.24 10.37 1.41
CA ALA A 83 -8.36 11.30 1.34
C ALA A 83 -8.55 12.09 2.65
N GLU A 84 -8.27 11.46 3.79
CA GLU A 84 -8.29 12.10 5.11
C GLU A 84 -6.95 12.81 5.38
N ARG A 85 -7.01 14.01 5.97
CA ARG A 85 -5.78 14.71 6.35
C ARG A 85 -5.05 13.92 7.44
N PRO A 86 -3.71 13.84 7.42
CA PRO A 86 -2.96 13.08 8.44
C PRO A 86 -3.27 13.46 9.89
N ARG A 87 -3.55 14.75 10.13
CA ARG A 87 -3.95 15.24 11.47
C ARG A 87 -5.29 14.66 11.91
N ASP A 88 -6.30 14.73 11.04
CA ASP A 88 -7.66 14.26 11.33
C ASP A 88 -7.65 12.73 11.56
N PHE A 89 -6.88 12.01 10.74
CA PHE A 89 -6.63 10.57 10.93
C PHE A 89 -6.00 10.29 12.31
N GLY A 90 -4.96 11.04 12.69
CA GLY A 90 -4.30 10.89 13.98
C GLY A 90 -5.24 11.17 15.17
N ASP A 91 -6.03 12.24 15.09
CA ASP A 91 -7.02 12.61 16.10
C ASP A 91 -8.10 11.53 16.26
N ARG A 92 -8.54 10.92 15.14
CA ARG A 92 -9.48 9.79 15.12
C ARG A 92 -8.92 8.54 15.79
N ILE A 93 -7.68 8.15 15.47
CA ILE A 93 -6.99 7.02 16.13
C ILE A 93 -6.85 7.28 17.63
N ALA A 94 -6.46 8.50 18.03
CA ALA A 94 -6.30 8.87 19.44
C ALA A 94 -7.62 8.79 20.22
N SER A 95 -8.73 9.18 19.60
CA SER A 95 -10.07 9.03 20.21
C SER A 95 -10.39 7.56 20.47
N TRP A 96 -10.19 6.67 19.48
CA TRP A 96 -10.45 5.23 19.68
C TRP A 96 -9.56 4.61 20.74
N LEU A 97 -8.30 5.02 20.82
CA LEU A 97 -7.40 4.56 21.87
C LEU A 97 -7.93 4.96 23.26
N LYS A 98 -8.35 6.22 23.42
CA LYS A 98 -8.94 6.70 24.67
C LYS A 98 -10.22 5.95 25.03
N ASP A 99 -11.10 5.69 24.07
CA ASP A 99 -12.34 4.94 24.29
C ASP A 99 -12.04 3.48 24.70
N TRP A 100 -11.05 2.87 24.05
CA TRP A 100 -10.58 1.53 24.37
C TRP A 100 -9.98 1.44 25.78
N GLU A 101 -9.14 2.39 26.18
CA GLU A 101 -8.56 2.48 27.53
C GLU A 101 -9.64 2.62 28.61
N ASN A 102 -10.70 3.37 28.33
CA ASN A 102 -11.83 3.58 29.25
C ASN A 102 -12.87 2.44 29.21
N GLN A 103 -12.64 1.38 28.43
CA GLN A 103 -13.58 0.27 28.19
C GLN A 103 -14.93 0.70 27.59
N THR A 104 -14.95 1.88 26.96
CA THR A 104 -16.11 2.45 26.26
C THR A 104 -16.03 2.15 24.76
N ALA A 105 -15.53 0.96 24.39
CA ALA A 105 -15.29 0.62 22.99
C ALA A 105 -16.61 0.69 22.20
N PRO A 106 -16.63 1.39 21.03
CA PRO A 106 -17.85 1.55 20.25
C PRO A 106 -18.39 0.21 19.79
N SER A 107 -19.72 0.10 19.74
CA SER A 107 -20.38 -1.05 19.15
C SER A 107 -20.04 -1.19 17.66
N LEU A 108 -20.18 -2.40 17.12
CA LEU A 108 -19.88 -2.70 15.70
C LEU A 108 -20.58 -1.74 14.72
N ALA A 109 -21.80 -1.29 15.07
CA ALA A 109 -22.58 -0.35 14.27
C ALA A 109 -22.02 1.07 14.31
N GLU A 110 -21.55 1.54 15.47
CA GLU A 110 -20.96 2.88 15.63
C GLU A 110 -19.61 3.00 14.93
N ALA A 111 -18.85 1.90 14.88
CA ALA A 111 -17.55 1.84 14.20
C ALA A 111 -17.65 1.96 12.67
N LEU A 112 -18.82 1.69 12.07
CA LEU A 112 -19.03 1.67 10.62
C LEU A 112 -19.73 2.94 10.08
N VAL A 113 -20.20 3.84 10.95
CA VAL A 113 -21.07 4.98 10.59
C VAL A 113 -20.34 6.34 10.62
N ARG A 114 -19.04 6.40 10.94
CA ARG A 114 -18.27 7.64 11.03
C ARG A 114 -17.16 7.77 10.01
#